data_AF-A0A951I0N6-F1
#
_entry.id   AF-A0A951I0N6-F1
#
_cell.length_a   1.000
_cell.length_b   1.000
_cell.length_c   1.000
_cell.angle_alpha   90.00
_cell.angle_beta   90.00
_cell.angle_gamma   90.00
#
_symmetry.space_group_name_H-M   'P 1'
#
loop_
_entity.id
_entity.type
_entity.pdbx_description
1 polymer ?
#
loop_
_entity_poly.entity_id
_entity_poly.type
_entity_poly.pdbx_seq_one_letter_code
_entity_poly.pdbx_strand_id
1 'polypeptide(L)' 'ASDFPTQGDWDGDGKTDIAVWRPDADPTLDFFYWRKSSDGTIAQIEWGQNGDYPVANFNAH' A
#
# COMPACT_ATOMS: atom_id res chain seq x y z
N ALA A 1 -1.51 14.39 0.60
CA ALA A 1 -1.58 12.93 0.59
C ALA A 1 -3.02 12.44 0.68
N SER A 2 -3.42 11.55 -0.23
CA SER A 2 -4.70 10.82 -0.20
C SER A 2 -4.40 9.33 -0.04
N ASP A 3 -5.30 8.56 0.57
CA ASP A 3 -5.10 7.13 0.80
C ASP A 3 -5.85 6.29 -0.23
N PHE A 4 -5.12 5.45 -0.96
CA PHE A 4 -5.69 4.50 -1.92
C PHE A 4 -5.60 3.09 -1.35
N PRO A 5 -6.74 2.42 -1.06
CA PRO A 5 -6.72 1.08 -0.51
C PRO A 5 -6.14 0.10 -1.53
N THR A 6 -5.32 -0.83 -1.03
CA THR A 6 -4.79 -1.94 -1.79
C THR A 6 -4.86 -3.19 -0.91
N GLN A 7 -5.22 -4.33 -1.51
CA GLN A 7 -5.48 -5.57 -0.81
C GLN A 7 -4.60 -6.68 -1.41
N GLY A 8 -3.93 -7.46 -0.57
CA GLY A 8 -3.04 -8.54 -1.02
C GLY A 8 -2.39 -9.28 0.14
N ASP A 9 -1.63 -10.34 -0.12
CA ASP A 9 -0.74 -10.97 0.86
C ASP A 9 0.64 -10.33 0.70
N TRP A 10 1.00 -9.42 1.61
CA TRP A 10 2.20 -8.59 1.53
C TRP A 10 3.36 -9.15 2.35
N ASP A 11 3.09 -10.01 3.34
CA ASP A 11 4.11 -10.65 4.17
C ASP A 11 4.30 -12.15 3.91
N GLY A 12 3.49 -12.74 3.03
CA GLY A 12 3.62 -14.11 2.55
C GLY A 12 3.05 -15.15 3.51
N ASP A 13 2.15 -14.76 4.43
CA ASP A 13 1.55 -15.67 5.40
C ASP A 13 0.32 -16.44 4.88
N GLY A 14 -0.08 -16.20 3.63
CA GLY A 14 -1.22 -16.81 2.98
C GLY A 14 -2.57 -16.18 3.34
N LYS A 15 -2.59 -15.08 4.07
CA LYS A 15 -3.78 -14.27 4.34
C LYS A 15 -3.69 -12.93 3.67
N THR A 16 -4.83 -12.25 3.63
CA THR A 16 -4.92 -10.93 3.04
C THR A 16 -4.65 -9.84 4.08
N ASP A 17 -3.67 -9.00 3.79
CA ASP A 17 -3.32 -7.80 4.54
C ASP A 17 -4.13 -6.59 4.07
N ILE A 18 -4.34 -5.65 5.01
CA ILE A 18 -4.91 -4.34 4.70
C ILE A 18 -3.74 -3.42 4.35
N ALA A 19 -3.72 -2.91 3.12
CA ALA A 19 -2.67 -2.04 2.65
C ALA A 19 -3.23 -0.74 2.04
N VAL A 20 -2.40 0.29 2.01
CA VAL A 20 -2.71 1.63 1.50
C VAL A 20 -1.51 2.15 0.73
N TRP A 21 -1.76 2.62 -0.49
CA TRP A 21 -0.85 3.48 -1.23
C TRP A 21 -1.14 4.94 -0.87
N ARG A 22 -0.11 5.67 -0.49
CA ARG A 22 -0.20 7.09 -0.17
C ARG A 22 0.81 7.87 -1.02
N PRO A 23 0.36 8.47 -2.13
CA PRO A 23 1.19 9.40 -2.88
C PRO A 23 1.34 10.73 -2.14
N ASP A 24 2.46 11.39 -2.41
CA ASP A 24 2.87 12.65 -1.79
C ASP A 24 2.78 12.58 -0.26
N ALA A 25 3.14 11.44 0.34
CA ALA A 25 3.23 11.31 1.79
C ALA A 25 4.36 12.21 2.34
N ASP A 26 5.39 12.41 1.50
CA ASP A 26 6.41 13.45 1.59
C ASP A 26 6.38 14.26 0.28
N PRO A 27 6.86 15.52 0.23
CA PRO A 27 6.91 16.32 -1.01
C PRO A 27 7.60 15.66 -2.21
N THR A 28 8.38 14.60 -1.99
CA THR A 28 9.14 13.90 -3.04
C THR A 28 8.98 12.40 -3.06
N LEU A 29 8.28 11.81 -2.07
CA LEU A 29 8.24 10.37 -1.88
C LEU A 29 6.81 9.86 -1.71
N ASP A 30 6.58 8.70 -2.30
CA ASP A 30 5.35 7.95 -2.20
C ASP A 30 5.59 6.66 -1.40
N PHE A 31 4.58 6.23 -0.65
CA PHE A 31 4.72 5.11 0.28
C PHE A 31 3.59 4.11 0.17
N PHE A 32 3.97 2.84 0.29
CA PHE A 32 3.05 1.76 0.62
C PHE A 32 3.09 1.50 2.12
N TYR A 33 1.92 1.39 2.72
CA TYR A 33 1.72 0.99 4.10
C TYR A 33 0.88 -0.28 4.12
N TRP A 34 1.21 -1.23 4.98
CA TRP A 34 0.35 -2.39 5.19
C TRP A 34 0.38 -2.85 6.63
N ARG A 35 -0.77 -3.32 7.10
CA ARG A 35 -0.91 -3.98 8.38
C ARG A 35 -0.85 -5.47 8.15
N LYS A 36 0.26 -6.07 8.59
CA LYS A 36 0.47 -7.51 8.51
C LYS A 36 -0.62 -8.25 9.28
N SER A 37 -1.26 -9.18 8.62
CA SER A 37 -2.32 -10.02 9.18
C SER A 37 -1.75 -11.08 10.15
N SER A 38 -0.45 -11.36 10.05
CA SER A 38 0.29 -12.28 10.91
C SER A 38 0.43 -11.79 12.36
N ASP A 39 0.83 -10.53 12.57
CA ASP A 39 1.15 -9.96 13.89
C ASP A 39 0.49 -8.61 14.19
N GLY A 40 -0.23 -8.04 13.22
CA GLY A 40 -0.95 -6.77 13.35
C GLY A 40 -0.07 -5.53 13.33
N THR A 41 1.25 -5.65 13.11
CA THR A 41 2.17 -4.52 13.02
C THR A 41 2.05 -3.80 11.67
N ILE A 42 2.43 -2.52 11.66
CA ILE A 42 2.46 -1.70 10.45
C ILE A 42 3.85 -1.77 9.84
N ALA A 43 3.92 -2.15 8.58
CA ALA A 43 5.10 -2.03 7.74
C ALA A 43 4.89 -0.91 6.71
N GLN A 44 6.00 -0.32 6.28
CA GLN A 44 6.01 0.68 5.22
C GLN A 44 7.23 0.50 4.33
N ILE A 45 7.10 0.84 3.05
CA ILE A 45 8.22 0.94 2.12
C ILE A 45 8.01 2.14 1.20
N GLU A 46 9.10 2.84 0.93
CA GLU A 46 9.16 3.84 -0.13
C GLU A 46 9.39 3.12 -1.46
N TRP A 47 8.42 3.21 -2.37
CA TRP A 47 8.54 2.71 -3.74
C TRP A 47 7.45 3.32 -4.62
N GLY A 48 7.73 3.47 -5.92
CA GLY A 48 6.89 4.20 -6.88
C GLY A 48 7.34 5.66 -7.05
N GLN A 49 6.72 6.36 -7.98
CA GLN A 49 6.97 7.77 -8.27
C GLN A 49 5.65 8.53 -8.51
N ASN A 50 5.69 9.86 -8.42
CA ASN A 50 4.51 10.69 -8.66
C ASN A 50 3.90 10.39 -10.04
N GLY A 51 2.64 9.98 -10.03
CA GLY A 51 1.89 9.52 -11.20
C GLY A 51 1.66 8.02 -11.26
N ASP A 52 2.33 7.23 -10.42
CA ASP A 52 2.08 5.80 -10.27
C ASP A 52 0.79 5.54 -9.47
N TYR A 53 0.08 4.48 -9.85
CA TYR A 53 -1.11 4.00 -9.18
C TYR A 53 -0.97 2.51 -8.84
N PRO A 54 -1.41 2.07 -7.66
CA PRO A 54 -1.27 0.69 -7.25
C PRO A 54 -2.16 -0.21 -8.11
N VAL A 55 -1.59 -1.30 -8.63
CA VAL A 55 -2.28 -2.28 -9.51
C VAL A 55 -3.43 -3.00 -8.78
N ALA A 56 -3.39 -3.05 -7.45
CA ALA A 56 -4.43 -3.65 -6.62
C ALA A 56 -5.57 -2.68 -6.24
N ASN A 57 -5.61 -1.48 -6.83
CA ASN A 57 -6.85 -0.71 -6.82
C ASN A 57 -7.85 -1.42 -7.75
N PHE A 58 -9.03 -1.75 -7.25
CA PHE A 58 -10.12 -2.28 -8.08
C PHE A 58 -10.50 -1.18 -9.08
N ASN A 59 -9.86 -1.17 -10.25
CA ASN A 59 -10.26 -0.30 -11.35
C ASN A 59 -11.53 -0.90 -11.95
N ALA A 60 -12.68 -0.59 -11.33
CA ALA A 60 -13.94 -0.70 -12.01
C ALA A 60 -13.91 0.34 -13.14
N HIS A 61 -13.65 -0.15 -14.35
CA HIS A 61 -13.71 0.61 -15.60
C HIS A 61 -15.07 1.32 -15.76
#